data_AF-A0A162GHY5-F1
#
_entry.id   AF-A0A162GHY5-F1
#
_cell.length_a   1.000
_cell.length_b   1.000
_cell.length_c   1.000
_cell.angle_alpha   90.00
_cell.angle_beta   90.00
_cell.angle_gamma   90.00
#
_symmetry.space_group_name_H-M   'P 1'
#
loop_
_entity.id
_entity.type
_entity.pdbx_description
1 polymer ?
#
loop_
_entity_poly.entity_id
_entity_poly.type
_entity_poly.pdbx_seq_one_letter_code
_entity_poly.pdbx_strand_id
1 'polypeptide(L)'
;MLPSSMALLREAFPDSRERARALGIWAVGGAVAVAVGPLLGGLLTVVDWRLVFLINVPVCAAMLLLLRSVAASPTHPALFDWWGQALSLLGLGALMYGLIEGGALGYGDPAIVGCLALAVVALSCFLAVQRRSSTR
;
A
#
# COMPACT_ATOMS: atom_id res chain seq x y z
N MET A 1 1.50 -4.31 -0.62
CA MET A 1 1.85 -4.84 -1.96
C MET A 1 2.74 -3.88 -2.75
N LEU A 2 2.33 -2.62 -2.98
CA LEU A 2 3.12 -1.62 -3.70
C LEU A 2 4.54 -1.36 -3.10
N PRO A 3 4.74 -1.22 -1.77
CA PRO A 3 6.07 -0.95 -1.23
C PRO A 3 7.01 -2.16 -1.36
N SER A 4 6.47 -3.37 -1.23
CA SER A 4 7.19 -4.64 -1.39
C SER A 4 7.69 -4.82 -2.83
N SER A 5 6.84 -4.55 -3.83
CA SER A 5 7.24 -4.60 -5.24
C SER A 5 8.28 -3.55 -5.59
N MET A 6 8.19 -2.35 -5.02
CA MET A 6 9.17 -1.28 -5.26
C MET A 6 10.52 -1.58 -4.58
N ALA A 7 10.53 -2.23 -3.42
CA ALA A 7 11.73 -2.71 -2.76
C ALA A 7 12.44 -3.78 -3.61
N LEU A 8 11.69 -4.75 -4.14
CA LEU A 8 12.23 -5.76 -5.06
C LEU A 8 12.77 -5.15 -6.36
N LEU A 9 12.10 -4.14 -6.92
CA LEU A 9 12.59 -3.41 -8.10
C LEU A 9 13.88 -2.66 -7.81
N ARG A 10 14.02 -2.08 -6.61
CA ARG A 10 15.25 -1.39 -6.16
C ARG A 10 16.41 -2.35 -5.99
N GLU A 11 16.13 -3.56 -5.49
CA GLU A 11 17.13 -4.60 -5.29
C GLU A 11 17.58 -5.22 -6.63
N ALA A 12 16.65 -5.44 -7.55
CA ALA A 12 16.92 -6.03 -8.87
C ALA A 12 17.62 -5.07 -9.85
N PHE A 13 17.42 -3.75 -9.70
CA PHE A 13 18.01 -2.73 -10.59
C PHE A 13 18.84 -1.71 -9.77
N PRO A 14 20.16 -1.94 -9.62
CA PRO A 14 21.06 -1.04 -8.90
C PRO A 14 21.22 0.32 -9.61
N ASP A 15 21.12 0.34 -10.95
CA ASP A 15 21.23 1.56 -11.74
C ASP A 15 19.96 2.41 -11.59
N SER A 16 20.15 3.66 -11.17
CA SER A 16 19.06 4.62 -10.95
C SER A 16 18.26 4.90 -12.23
N ARG A 17 18.88 4.81 -13.41
CA ARG A 17 18.21 5.06 -14.69
C ARG A 17 17.33 3.89 -15.14
N GLU A 18 17.79 2.66 -14.91
CA GLU A 18 17.01 1.45 -15.18
C GLU A 18 15.85 1.31 -14.21
N ARG A 19 16.07 1.61 -12.93
CA ARG A 19 15.02 1.65 -11.91
C ARG A 19 13.90 2.62 -12.27
N ALA A 20 14.23 3.81 -12.77
CA ALA A 20 13.24 4.80 -13.19
C ALA A 20 12.39 4.29 -14.37
N ARG A 21 13.00 3.60 -15.34
CA ARG A 21 12.28 2.96 -16.46
C ARG A 21 11.38 1.83 -15.99
N ALA A 22 11.88 0.97 -15.12
CA ALA A 22 11.12 -0.15 -14.56
C ALA A 22 9.91 0.34 -13.74
N LEU A 23 10.09 1.39 -12.94
CA LEU A 23 8.99 2.07 -12.24
C LEU A 23 7.97 2.68 -13.22
N GLY A 24 8.46 3.25 -14.33
CA GLY A 24 7.59 3.76 -15.40
C GLY A 24 6.70 2.67 -16.00
N ILE A 25 7.28 1.51 -16.36
CA ILE A 25 6.53 0.37 -16.91
C ILE A 25 5.49 -0.14 -15.88
N TRP A 26 5.90 -0.24 -14.61
CA TRP A 26 5.00 -0.66 -13.54
C TRP A 26 3.83 0.33 -13.34
N ALA A 27 4.10 1.63 -13.37
CA ALA A 27 3.05 2.66 -13.25
C ALA A 27 2.08 2.63 -14.44
N VAL A 28 2.59 2.42 -15.66
CA VAL A 28 1.75 2.26 -16.86
C VAL A 28 0.83 1.05 -16.72
N GLY A 29 1.34 -0.09 -16.27
CA GLY A 29 0.52 -1.28 -16.02
C GLY A 29 -0.61 -1.02 -15.03
N GLY A 30 -0.31 -0.31 -13.94
CA GLY A 30 -1.32 0.12 -12.96
C GLY A 30 -2.38 1.06 -13.54
N ALA A 31 -1.96 2.06 -14.32
CA ALA A 31 -2.88 3.01 -14.95
C ALA A 31 -3.80 2.32 -15.98
N VAL A 32 -3.26 1.40 -16.79
CA VAL A 32 -4.04 0.60 -17.73
C VAL A 32 -5.06 -0.26 -16.99
N ALA A 33 -4.66 -0.91 -15.90
CA ALA A 33 -5.59 -1.71 -15.09
C ALA A 33 -6.76 -0.87 -14.53
N VAL A 34 -6.48 0.35 -14.05
CA VAL A 34 -7.51 1.27 -13.54
C VAL A 34 -8.46 1.73 -14.65
N ALA A 35 -7.96 1.99 -15.86
CA ALA A 35 -8.79 2.42 -16.98
C ALA A 35 -9.62 1.26 -17.58
N VAL A 36 -9.00 0.10 -17.75
CA VAL A 36 -9.61 -1.06 -18.42
C VAL A 36 -10.52 -1.86 -17.48
N GLY A 37 -10.24 -1.86 -16.18
CA GLY A 37 -10.98 -2.62 -15.17
C GLY A 37 -12.49 -2.33 -15.17
N PRO A 38 -12.93 -1.06 -15.05
CA PRO A 38 -14.36 -0.71 -15.09
C PRO A 38 -15.02 -1.02 -16.45
N LEU A 39 -14.28 -0.85 -17.55
CA LEU A 39 -14.80 -1.12 -18.90
C LEU A 39 -15.09 -2.61 -19.10
N LEU A 40 -14.13 -3.46 -18.74
CA LEU A 40 -14.32 -4.92 -18.79
C LEU A 40 -15.37 -5.37 -17.77
N GLY A 41 -15.29 -4.89 -16.52
CA GLY A 41 -16.27 -5.23 -15.47
C GLY A 41 -17.70 -4.84 -15.84
N GLY A 42 -17.88 -3.66 -16.43
CA GLY A 42 -19.17 -3.19 -16.93
C GLY A 42 -19.72 -4.09 -18.04
N LEU A 43 -18.90 -4.42 -19.04
CA LEU A 43 -19.30 -5.30 -20.14
C LEU A 43 -19.66 -6.72 -19.67
N LEU A 44 -18.88 -7.27 -18.73
CA LEU A 44 -19.13 -8.61 -18.17
C LEU A 44 -20.42 -8.64 -17.34
N THR A 45 -20.75 -7.54 -16.64
CA THR A 45 -21.98 -7.44 -15.84
C THR A 45 -23.25 -7.47 -16.69
N VAL A 46 -23.18 -7.02 -17.96
CA VAL A 46 -24.31 -7.10 -18.91
C VAL A 46 -24.67 -8.54 -19.26
N VAL A 47 -23.67 -9.44 -19.26
CA VAL A 47 -23.87 -10.87 -19.58
C VAL A 47 -24.26 -11.64 -18.31
N ASP A 48 -23.41 -11.59 -17.29
CA ASP A 48 -23.66 -12.20 -15.98
C ASP A 48 -22.71 -11.58 -14.95
N TRP A 49 -23.23 -11.02 -13.87
CA TRP A 49 -22.44 -10.37 -12.83
C TRP A 49 -21.40 -11.30 -12.19
N ARG A 50 -21.62 -12.63 -12.22
CA ARG A 50 -20.68 -13.63 -11.67
C ARG A 50 -19.38 -13.70 -12.47
N LEU A 51 -19.41 -13.33 -13.75
CA LEU A 51 -18.23 -13.33 -14.62
C LEU A 51 -17.19 -12.30 -14.17
N VAL A 52 -17.61 -11.23 -13.48
CA VAL A 52 -16.70 -10.24 -12.88
C VAL A 52 -15.78 -10.88 -11.83
N PHE A 53 -16.24 -11.92 -11.15
CA PHE A 53 -15.37 -12.70 -10.25
C PHE A 53 -14.58 -13.75 -11.02
N LEU A 54 -15.20 -14.38 -12.02
CA LEU A 54 -14.57 -15.47 -12.77
C LEU A 54 -13.37 -14.99 -13.61
N ILE A 55 -13.37 -13.76 -14.12
CA ILE A 55 -12.24 -13.19 -14.87
C ILE A 55 -10.96 -13.05 -14.02
N ASN A 56 -11.07 -12.95 -12.70
CA ASN A 56 -9.90 -12.92 -11.82
C ASN A 56 -9.17 -14.27 -11.78
N VAL A 57 -9.90 -15.39 -11.90
CA VAL A 57 -9.33 -16.74 -11.83
C VAL A 57 -8.24 -16.98 -12.90
N PRO A 58 -8.47 -16.78 -14.21
CA PRO A 58 -7.42 -16.96 -15.22
C PRO A 58 -6.29 -15.95 -15.06
N VAL A 59 -6.57 -14.72 -14.61
CA VAL A 59 -5.54 -13.70 -14.35
C VAL A 59 -4.61 -14.15 -13.21
N CYS A 60 -5.17 -14.62 -12.09
CA CYS A 60 -4.41 -15.16 -10.97
C CYS A 60 -3.61 -16.40 -11.38
N ALA A 61 -4.19 -17.30 -12.18
CA ALA A 61 -3.51 -18.48 -12.70
C ALA A 61 -2.30 -18.10 -13.58
N ALA A 62 -2.48 -17.16 -14.51
CA ALA A 62 -1.40 -16.65 -15.35
C ALA A 62 -0.28 -16.02 -14.50
N MET A 63 -0.65 -15.25 -13.47
CA MET A 63 0.29 -14.61 -12.56
C MET A 63 1.11 -15.63 -11.75
N LEU A 64 0.49 -16.72 -11.28
CA LEU A 64 1.18 -17.83 -10.60
C LEU A 64 2.12 -18.60 -11.53
N LEU A 65 1.72 -18.80 -12.79
CA LEU A 65 2.58 -19.43 -13.81
C LEU A 65 3.80 -18.56 -14.11
N LEU A 66 3.61 -17.25 -14.29
CA LEU A 66 4.70 -16.29 -14.48
C LEU A 66 5.64 -16.27 -13.28
N LEU A 67 5.12 -16.33 -12.05
CA LEU A 67 5.92 -16.33 -10.82
C LEU A 67 6.92 -17.49 -10.77
N ARG A 68 6.59 -18.67 -11.34
CA ARG A 68 7.51 -19.82 -11.41
C ARG A 68 8.77 -19.56 -12.23
N SER A 69 8.72 -18.60 -13.16
CA SER A 69 9.86 -18.22 -14.01
C SER A 69 10.73 -17.13 -13.39
N VAL A 70 10.30 -16.53 -12.28
CA VAL A 70 11.04 -15.47 -11.59
C VAL A 70 11.96 -16.08 -10.54
N ALA A 71 13.22 -15.64 -10.51
CA ALA A 71 14.19 -16.07 -9.50
C ALA A 71 13.73 -15.67 -8.09
N ALA A 72 14.00 -16.53 -7.10
CA ALA A 72 13.68 -16.24 -5.71
C ALA A 72 14.48 -15.04 -5.22
N SER A 73 13.80 -14.06 -4.60
CA SER A 73 14.46 -12.93 -3.96
C SER A 73 15.24 -13.39 -2.74
N PRO A 74 16.45 -12.85 -2.48
CA PRO A 74 17.16 -13.10 -1.23
C PRO A 74 16.29 -12.68 -0.03
N THR A 75 16.19 -13.56 0.96
CA THR A 75 15.46 -13.30 2.20
C THR A 75 16.37 -12.60 3.19
N HIS A 76 16.01 -11.37 3.57
CA HIS A 76 16.67 -10.66 4.66
C HIS A 76 15.89 -10.91 5.95
N PRO A 77 16.48 -11.53 6.98
CA PRO A 77 15.84 -11.67 8.27
C PRO A 77 15.67 -10.27 8.89
N ALA A 78 14.46 -9.73 8.82
CA ALA A 78 14.08 -8.49 9.47
C ALA A 78 13.38 -8.80 10.80
N LEU A 79 13.84 -8.17 11.88
CA LEU A 79 13.15 -8.23 13.17
C LEU A 79 11.83 -7.46 13.05
N PHE A 80 10.76 -8.04 13.57
CA PHE A 80 9.44 -7.42 13.51
C PHE A 80 9.36 -6.19 14.43
N ASP A 81 9.12 -5.02 13.86
CA ASP A 81 9.01 -3.76 14.60
C ASP A 81 7.61 -3.57 15.20
N TRP A 82 7.38 -4.19 16.37
CA TRP A 82 6.13 -4.09 17.12
C TRP A 82 5.78 -2.65 17.49
N TRP A 83 6.78 -1.84 17.88
CA TRP A 83 6.56 -0.47 18.35
C TRP A 83 6.23 0.47 17.21
N GLY A 84 6.94 0.37 16.09
CA GLY A 84 6.63 1.12 14.88
C GLY A 84 5.22 0.79 14.36
N GLN A 85 4.82 -0.47 14.38
CA GLN A 85 3.47 -0.87 13.98
C GLN A 85 2.38 -0.34 14.91
N ALA A 86 2.55 -0.45 16.22
CA ALA A 86 1.57 0.05 17.18
C ALA A 86 1.41 1.59 17.08
N LEU A 87 2.52 2.32 16.99
CA LEU A 87 2.50 3.78 16.87
C LEU A 87 1.91 4.25 15.54
N SER A 88 2.23 3.57 14.43
CA SER A 88 1.65 3.90 13.13
C SER A 88 0.16 3.60 13.07
N LEU A 89 -0.29 2.46 13.61
CA LEU A 89 -1.71 2.11 13.69
C LEU A 89 -2.50 3.14 14.50
N LEU A 90 -2.01 3.49 15.70
CA LEU A 90 -2.62 4.51 16.56
C LEU A 90 -2.63 5.88 15.88
N GLY A 91 -1.49 6.30 15.32
CA GLY A 91 -1.35 7.60 14.68
C GLY A 91 -2.26 7.76 13.47
N LEU A 92 -2.25 6.79 12.55
CA LEU A 92 -3.10 6.83 11.35
C LEU A 92 -4.59 6.67 11.69
N GLY A 93 -4.90 5.78 12.64
CA GLY A 93 -6.27 5.55 13.08
C GLY A 93 -6.89 6.78 13.71
N ALA A 94 -6.18 7.41 14.67
CA ALA A 94 -6.64 8.64 15.31
C ALA A 94 -6.74 9.80 14.32
N LEU A 95 -5.82 9.89 13.35
CA LEU A 95 -5.86 10.91 12.30
C LEU A 95 -7.07 10.74 11.38
N MET A 96 -7.31 9.53 10.87
CA MET A 96 -8.47 9.24 10.02
C MET A 96 -9.76 9.52 10.77
N TYR A 97 -9.89 9.03 12.00
CA TYR A 97 -11.07 9.26 12.82
C TYR A 97 -11.33 10.75 13.03
N GLY A 98 -10.31 11.50 13.48
CA GLY A 98 -10.43 12.94 13.72
C GLY A 98 -10.76 13.74 12.45
N LEU A 99 -10.31 13.31 11.27
CA LEU A 99 -10.60 13.98 10.01
C LEU A 99 -12.00 13.63 9.46
N ILE A 100 -12.43 12.37 9.60
CA ILE A 100 -13.75 11.90 9.14
C ILE A 100 -14.85 12.47 10.04
N GLU A 101 -14.77 12.22 11.34
CA GLU A 101 -15.77 12.71 12.31
C GLU A 101 -15.64 14.22 12.55
N GLY A 102 -14.49 14.83 12.24
CA GLY A 102 -14.27 16.28 12.30
C GLY A 102 -15.23 17.07 11.41
N GLY A 103 -15.60 16.48 10.27
CA GLY A 103 -16.60 17.05 9.38
C GLY A 103 -18.03 16.97 9.94
N ALA A 104 -18.33 15.98 10.79
CA ALA A 104 -19.68 15.72 11.31
C ALA A 104 -19.93 16.37 12.68
N LEU A 105 -19.00 16.18 13.64
CA LEU A 105 -19.10 16.67 15.02
C LEU A 105 -18.50 18.08 15.20
N GLY A 106 -17.68 18.52 14.25
CA GLY A 106 -17.01 19.81 14.28
C GLY A 106 -15.65 19.76 14.99
N TYR A 107 -14.66 20.46 14.43
CA TYR A 107 -13.28 20.47 14.92
C TYR A 107 -13.07 21.10 16.31
N GLY A 108 -14.10 21.73 16.88
CA GLY A 108 -14.08 22.24 18.24
C GLY A 108 -14.42 21.20 19.31
N ASP A 109 -14.89 20.02 18.92
CA ASP A 109 -15.24 18.96 19.86
C ASP A 109 -13.98 18.44 20.60
N PRO A 110 -13.98 18.38 21.94
CA PRO A 110 -12.84 17.92 22.73
C PRO A 110 -12.34 16.52 22.35
N ALA A 111 -13.24 15.63 21.92
CA ALA A 111 -12.87 14.28 21.49
C ALA A 111 -12.07 14.30 20.19
N ILE A 112 -12.40 15.21 19.26
CA ILE A 112 -11.71 15.36 17.98
C ILE A 112 -10.37 16.03 18.17
N VAL A 113 -10.31 17.08 18.98
CA VAL A 113 -9.04 17.72 19.36
C VAL A 113 -8.12 16.70 20.05
N GLY A 114 -8.67 15.87 20.94
CA GLY A 114 -7.95 14.77 21.58
C GLY A 114 -7.39 13.74 20.59
N CYS A 115 -8.21 13.32 19.61
CA CYS A 115 -7.78 12.38 18.56
C CYS A 115 -6.69 12.96 17.66
N LEU A 116 -6.81 14.23 17.26
CA LEU A 116 -5.80 14.90 16.44
C LEU A 116 -4.49 15.09 17.22
N ALA A 117 -4.56 15.47 18.49
CA ALA A 117 -3.38 15.56 19.36
C ALA A 117 -2.71 14.20 19.53
N LEU A 118 -3.48 13.14 19.77
CA LEU A 118 -2.98 11.77 19.85
C LEU A 118 -2.30 11.34 18.55
N ALA A 119 -2.88 11.67 17.40
CA ALA A 119 -2.29 11.38 16.09
C ALA A 119 -0.92 12.06 15.93
N VAL A 120 -0.82 13.35 16.26
CA VAL A 120 0.44 14.11 16.19
C VAL A 120 1.50 13.50 17.11
N VAL A 121 1.15 13.14 18.35
CA VAL A 121 2.08 12.55 19.32
C VAL A 121 2.54 11.17 18.85
N ALA A 122 1.62 10.30 18.43
CA ALA A 122 1.92 8.95 17.98
C ALA A 122 2.81 8.95 16.72
N LEU A 123 2.52 9.81 15.73
CA LEU A 123 3.33 9.95 14.52
C LEU A 123 4.72 10.56 14.82
N SER A 124 4.80 11.51 15.75
CA SER A 124 6.08 12.09 16.16
C SER A 124 6.96 11.05 16.87
N CYS A 125 6.37 10.25 17.76
CA CYS A 125 7.06 9.12 18.39
C CYS A 125 7.48 8.07 17.36
N PHE A 126 6.62 7.74 16.39
CA PHE A 126 6.95 6.82 15.31
C PHE A 126 8.19 7.30 14.53
N LEU A 127 8.24 8.57 14.13
CA LEU A 127 9.39 9.16 13.45
C LEU A 127 10.66 9.11 14.31
N ALA A 128 10.55 9.34 15.62
CA ALA A 128 11.69 9.25 16.54
C ALA A 128 12.22 7.81 16.67
N VAL A 129 11.33 6.81 16.75
CA VAL A 129 11.69 5.39 16.78
C VAL A 129 12.35 4.97 15.45
N GLN A 130 11.77 5.37 14.31
CA GLN A 130 12.30 5.02 13.00
C GLN A 130 13.66 5.67 12.70
N ARG A 131 13.88 6.91 13.18
CA ARG A 131 15.19 7.57 13.08
C ARG A 131 16.28 6.83 13.87
N ARG A 132 15.93 6.24 15.01
CA ARG A 132 16.87 5.46 15.82
C ARG A 132 17.15 4.08 15.23
N SER A 133 16.19 3.47 14.54
CA SER A 133 16.39 2.16 13.89
C SER A 133 17.18 2.25 12.58
N SER A 134 17.10 3.36 11.84
CA SER A 134 17.88 3.57 10.61
C SER A 134 19.39 3.75 10.82
N THR A 135 19.86 3.93 12.06
CA THR A 135 21.28 4.11 12.41
C THR A 135 21.93 2.83 12.92
N ARG A 136 21.20 1.71 13.00
CA ARG A 136 21.73 0.38 13.30
C ARG A 136 21.76 -0.47 12.05
#